data_AF-A0AAN9A877-F1
#
_entry.id   AF-A0AAN9A877-F1
#
_cell.length_a   1.000
_cell.length_b   1.000
_cell.length_c   1.000
_cell.angle_alpha   90.00
_cell.angle_beta   90.00
_cell.angle_gamma   90.00
#
_symmetry.space_group_name_H-M   'P 1'
#
loop_
_entity.id
_entity.type
_entity.pdbx_description
1 polymer ?
#
loop_
_entity_poly.entity_id
_entity_poly.type
_entity_poly.pdbx_seq_one_letter_code
_entity_poly.pdbx_strand_id
1 'polypeptide(L)'
;MMIGEINYESVFNNPDEPLEYPEVTYILLIAFLIFMSILIMNLLVGLAVDDIKVVQEQAMLQKLAMQTELVLDIEMVIPDFIRRKHMLQEMKVNNDRKRGVLGLLLSKLNLHQGREVSEIEELRKDMQQLKQAVNSLMEVTSSLNDLAVLKASVGDLGQLTARLASNIQSNQQASSVAPTTPSSETGIWQNSIDF
;
A
#
# COMPACT_ATOMS: atom_id res chain seq x y z
N MET A 1 18.68 -34.02 18.76
CA MET A 1 17.24 -34.36 18.71
C MET A 1 16.60 -33.56 17.59
N MET A 2 15.96 -34.22 16.63
CA MET A 2 15.02 -33.51 15.74
C MET A 2 13.78 -33.12 16.53
N ILE A 3 13.07 -32.08 16.08
CA ILE A 3 11.87 -31.52 16.72
C ILE A 3 10.78 -32.57 17.02
N GLY A 4 10.81 -33.73 16.37
CA GLY A 4 9.86 -34.84 16.57
C GLY A 4 10.27 -35.95 17.55
N GLU A 5 11.52 -35.98 18.04
CA GLU A 5 12.03 -37.10 18.86
C GLU A 5 12.43 -36.69 20.29
N ILE A 6 11.85 -35.60 20.81
CA ILE A 6 12.13 -35.16 22.18
C ILE A 6 11.31 -36.02 23.14
N ASN A 7 11.97 -36.95 23.83
CA ASN A 7 11.35 -37.77 24.87
C ASN A 7 11.14 -36.93 26.14
N TYR A 8 10.02 -36.18 26.18
CA TYR A 8 9.71 -35.28 27.28
C TYR A 8 9.62 -35.99 28.62
N GLU A 9 8.96 -37.15 28.65
CA GLU A 9 8.68 -37.89 29.88
C GLU A 9 9.94 -38.46 30.53
N SER A 10 10.88 -38.98 29.73
CA SER A 10 12.11 -39.58 30.26
C SER A 10 13.19 -38.56 30.63
N VAL A 11 13.16 -37.35 30.06
CA VAL A 11 14.21 -36.33 30.24
C VAL A 11 13.77 -35.22 31.18
N PHE A 12 12.52 -34.77 31.11
CA PHE A 12 12.04 -33.60 31.85
C PHE A 12 11.05 -33.96 32.97
N ASN A 13 10.44 -35.15 32.93
CA ASN A 13 9.43 -35.59 33.89
C ASN A 13 9.76 -36.95 34.53
N ASN A 14 11.05 -37.27 34.67
CA ASN A 14 11.49 -38.51 35.31
C ASN A 14 11.46 -38.36 36.84
N PRO A 15 10.70 -39.19 37.58
CA PRO A 15 10.65 -39.12 39.04
C PRO A 15 11.93 -39.61 39.73
N ASP A 16 12.75 -40.43 39.06
CA ASP A 16 13.97 -41.01 39.63
C ASP A 16 15.18 -40.05 39.51
N GLU A 17 15.14 -39.14 38.54
CA GLU A 17 16.18 -38.14 38.27
C GLU A 17 15.54 -36.76 38.07
N PRO A 18 15.23 -36.02 39.15
CA PRO A 18 14.63 -34.70 39.05
C PRO A 18 15.64 -33.67 38.50
N LEU A 19 15.14 -32.74 37.70
CA LEU A 19 15.95 -31.65 37.15
C LEU A 19 16.47 -30.74 38.27
N GLU A 20 17.79 -30.48 38.29
CA GLU A 20 18.42 -29.58 39.25
C GLU A 20 17.93 -28.12 39.10
N TYR A 21 17.61 -27.70 37.86
CA TYR A 21 17.12 -26.36 37.54
C TYR A 21 15.93 -26.42 36.56
N PRO A 22 14.71 -26.73 37.04
CA PRO A 22 13.55 -26.93 36.18
C PRO A 22 13.16 -25.66 35.42
N GLU A 23 13.12 -24.50 36.09
CA GLU A 23 12.67 -23.24 35.50
C GLU A 23 13.55 -22.79 34.31
N VAL A 24 14.87 -22.79 34.51
CA VAL A 24 15.84 -22.40 33.47
C VAL A 24 15.80 -23.35 32.28
N THR A 25 15.66 -24.65 32.56
CA THR A 25 15.59 -25.69 31.54
C THR A 25 14.36 -25.54 30.65
N TYR A 26 13.19 -25.25 31.22
CA TYR A 26 11.97 -24.99 30.45
C TYR A 26 12.06 -23.71 29.61
N ILE A 27 12.63 -22.65 30.16
CA ILE A 27 12.85 -21.40 29.40
C ILE A 27 13.78 -21.64 28.21
N LEU A 28 14.88 -22.37 28.42
CA LEU A 28 15.83 -22.71 27.37
C LEU A 28 15.21 -23.61 26.31
N LEU A 29 14.36 -24.57 26.71
CA LEU A 29 13.63 -25.43 25.79
C LEU A 29 12.68 -24.63 24.89
N ILE A 30 11.91 -23.69 25.44
CA ILE A 30 11.00 -22.84 24.67
C ILE A 30 11.79 -21.96 23.69
N ALA A 31 12.87 -21.32 24.16
CA ALA A 31 13.74 -20.51 23.30
C ALA A 31 14.31 -21.36 22.14
N PHE A 32 14.79 -22.57 22.44
CA PHE A 32 15.30 -23.51 21.46
C PHE A 32 14.25 -23.89 20.40
N LEU A 33 13.01 -24.16 20.81
CA LEU A 33 11.91 -24.46 19.87
C LEU A 33 11.59 -23.29 18.94
N ILE A 34 11.60 -22.06 19.47
CA ILE A 34 11.37 -20.85 18.67
C ILE A 34 12.51 -20.64 17.67
N PHE A 35 13.77 -20.74 18.12
CA PHE A 35 14.93 -20.61 17.22
C PHE A 35 14.94 -21.66 16.13
N MET A 36 14.69 -22.93 16.48
CA MET A 36 14.63 -24.00 15.48
C MET A 36 13.50 -23.78 14.48
N SER A 37 12.32 -23.34 14.93
CA SER A 37 11.19 -23.04 14.04
C SER A 37 11.53 -21.90 13.05
N ILE A 38 12.10 -20.80 13.56
CA ILE A 38 12.45 -19.64 12.73
C ILE A 38 13.62 -19.98 11.78
N LEU A 39 14.67 -20.64 12.27
CA LEU A 39 15.85 -20.98 11.48
C LEU A 39 15.53 -22.02 10.41
N ILE A 40 14.79 -23.07 10.73
CA ILE A 40 14.44 -24.12 9.77
C ILE A 40 13.51 -23.55 8.70
N MET A 41 12.48 -22.79 9.09
CA MET A 41 11.58 -22.19 8.11
C MET A 41 12.31 -21.21 7.19
N ASN A 42 13.16 -20.34 7.75
CA ASN A 42 13.89 -19.35 6.95
C ASN A 42 14.97 -19.98 6.07
N LEU A 43 15.65 -21.03 6.55
CA LEU A 43 16.70 -21.72 5.79
C LEU A 43 16.12 -22.60 4.69
N LEU A 44 15.07 -23.39 4.99
CA LEU A 44 14.43 -24.25 3.98
C LEU A 44 13.74 -23.42 2.90
N VAL A 45 13.04 -22.35 3.27
CA VAL A 45 12.43 -21.44 2.30
C VAL A 45 13.52 -20.67 1.55
N GLY A 46 14.58 -20.20 2.22
CA GLY A 46 15.70 -19.51 1.58
C GLY A 46 16.39 -20.36 0.51
N LEU A 47 16.74 -21.61 0.84
CA LEU A 47 17.36 -22.54 -0.10
C LEU A 47 16.40 -22.91 -1.24
N ALA A 48 15.15 -23.26 -0.93
CA ALA A 48 14.18 -23.64 -1.95
C ALA A 48 13.85 -22.48 -2.92
N VAL A 49 13.81 -21.24 -2.41
CA VAL A 49 13.52 -20.04 -3.20
C VAL A 49 14.73 -19.64 -4.06
N ASP A 50 15.95 -19.85 -3.60
CA ASP A 50 17.14 -19.58 -4.42
C ASP A 50 17.36 -20.68 -5.48
N ASP A 51 17.09 -21.93 -5.15
CA ASP A 51 17.12 -23.05 -6.09
C ASP A 51 16.07 -22.87 -7.21
N ILE A 52 14.83 -22.47 -6.87
CA ILE A 52 13.77 -22.29 -7.87
C ILE A 52 14.01 -21.07 -8.78
N LYS A 53 14.61 -19.99 -8.27
CA LYS A 53 14.89 -18.79 -9.10
C LYS A 53 15.85 -19.11 -10.23
N VAL A 54 16.94 -19.83 -9.95
CA VAL A 54 17.95 -20.21 -10.95
C VAL A 54 17.33 -21.13 -12.01
N VAL A 55 16.51 -22.11 -11.59
CA VAL A 55 15.80 -23.01 -12.50
C VAL A 55 14.78 -22.25 -13.35
N GLN A 56 14.07 -21.27 -12.77
CA GLN A 56 13.07 -20.48 -13.47
C GLN A 56 13.68 -19.59 -14.56
N GLU A 57 14.83 -18.97 -14.30
CA GLU A 57 15.54 -18.13 -15.27
C GLU A 57 16.01 -18.96 -16.47
N GLN A 58 16.59 -20.13 -16.21
CA GLN A 58 17.00 -21.07 -17.27
C GLN A 58 15.81 -21.60 -18.07
N ALA A 59 14.72 -21.97 -17.39
CA ALA A 59 13.51 -22.46 -18.04
C ALA A 59 12.83 -21.38 -18.90
N MET A 60 12.92 -20.11 -18.53
CA MET A 60 12.34 -19.01 -19.31
C MET A 60 13.06 -18.84 -20.66
N LEU A 61 14.39 -18.85 -20.67
CA LEU A 61 15.18 -18.79 -21.90
C LEU A 61 14.93 -20.03 -22.76
N GLN A 62 14.89 -21.21 -22.15
CA GLN A 62 14.61 -22.44 -22.86
C GLN A 62 13.20 -22.46 -23.47
N LYS A 63 12.21 -21.89 -22.77
CA LYS A 63 10.85 -21.71 -23.29
C LYS A 63 10.83 -20.79 -24.50
N LEU A 64 11.57 -19.67 -24.46
CA LEU A 64 11.64 -18.74 -25.59
C LEU A 64 12.35 -19.37 -26.81
N ALA A 65 13.43 -20.10 -26.58
CA ALA A 65 14.12 -20.84 -27.63
C ALA A 65 13.18 -21.85 -28.31
N MET A 66 12.46 -22.66 -27.52
CA MET A 66 11.47 -23.62 -28.02
C MET A 66 10.33 -22.94 -28.80
N GLN A 67 9.83 -21.79 -28.34
CA GLN A 67 8.83 -21.02 -29.09
C GLN A 67 9.39 -20.51 -30.41
N THR A 68 10.64 -20.05 -30.41
CA THR A 68 11.31 -19.54 -31.62
C THR A 68 11.54 -20.65 -32.63
N GLU A 69 12.00 -21.82 -32.17
CA GLU A 69 12.19 -23.02 -32.99
C GLU A 69 10.86 -23.47 -33.60
N LEU A 70 9.79 -23.54 -32.81
CA LEU A 70 8.45 -23.87 -33.31
C LEU A 70 7.96 -22.87 -34.37
N VAL A 71 8.19 -21.57 -34.16
CA VAL A 71 7.80 -20.54 -35.14
C VAL A 71 8.61 -20.68 -36.43
N LEU A 72 9.91 -20.98 -36.34
CA LEU A 72 10.77 -21.22 -37.51
C LEU A 72 10.32 -22.46 -38.29
N ASP A 73 9.98 -23.55 -37.61
CA ASP A 73 9.46 -24.78 -38.22
C ASP A 73 8.15 -24.49 -38.97
N ILE A 74 7.25 -23.74 -38.34
CA ILE A 74 6.00 -23.31 -38.97
C ILE A 74 6.29 -22.39 -40.16
N GLU A 75 7.21 -21.44 -40.03
CA GLU A 75 7.58 -20.53 -41.12
C GLU A 75 8.15 -21.29 -42.34
N MET A 76 8.92 -22.36 -42.11
CA MET A 76 9.47 -23.19 -43.18
C MET A 76 8.41 -24.03 -43.90
N VAL A 77 7.34 -24.41 -43.21
CA VAL A 77 6.21 -25.18 -43.79
C VAL A 77 5.19 -24.26 -44.48
N ILE A 78 5.12 -22.98 -44.12
CA ILE A 78 4.16 -22.03 -44.71
C ILE A 78 4.56 -21.67 -46.16
N PRO A 79 3.64 -21.81 -47.13
CA PRO A 79 3.90 -21.41 -48.51
C PRO A 79 4.16 -19.90 -48.68
N ASP A 80 5.06 -19.56 -49.61
CA ASP A 80 5.47 -18.17 -49.89
C ASP A 80 4.31 -17.19 -50.17
N PHE A 81 3.15 -17.68 -50.64
CA PHE A 81 1.98 -16.83 -50.89
C PHE A 81 1.34 -16.27 -49.61
N ILE A 82 1.42 -17.00 -48.49
CA ILE A 82 0.94 -16.55 -47.17
C ILE A 82 1.98 -15.63 -46.53
N ARG A 83 3.28 -15.99 -46.63
CA ARG A 83 4.39 -15.18 -46.13
C ARG A 83 4.39 -13.79 -46.78
N ARG A 84 4.23 -13.72 -48.11
CA ARG A 84 4.15 -12.44 -48.84
C ARG A 84 2.92 -11.61 -48.47
N LYS A 85 1.78 -12.22 -48.13
CA LYS A 85 0.56 -11.49 -47.77
C LYS A 85 0.62 -10.88 -46.36
N HIS A 86 1.25 -11.57 -45.40
CA HIS A 86 1.37 -11.10 -44.01
C HIS A 86 2.59 -10.20 -43.76
N MET A 87 3.72 -10.40 -44.45
CA MET A 87 4.89 -9.52 -44.28
C MET A 87 4.72 -8.11 -44.87
N LEU A 88 3.67 -7.88 -45.67
CA LEU A 88 3.34 -6.56 -46.23
C LEU A 88 2.41 -5.73 -45.32
N GLN A 89 2.07 -6.22 -44.12
CA GLN A 89 0.98 -5.63 -43.33
C GLN A 89 1.37 -4.39 -42.49
N GLU A 90 2.59 -3.88 -42.60
CA GLU A 90 3.00 -2.61 -41.95
C GLU A 90 3.53 -1.52 -42.91
N MET A 91 3.02 -1.46 -44.14
CA MET A 91 3.07 -0.20 -44.91
C MET A 91 1.67 0.44 -44.96
N LYS A 92 1.46 1.45 -44.10
CA LYS A 92 0.38 2.44 -44.27
C LYS A 92 0.60 3.21 -45.56
N VAL A 93 0.24 2.62 -46.70
CA VAL A 93 0.07 3.38 -47.94
C VAL A 93 -1.37 3.88 -47.95
N ASN A 94 -1.53 5.16 -47.64
CA ASN A 94 -2.74 5.88 -47.97
C ASN A 94 -2.91 5.84 -49.50
N ASN A 95 -3.83 5.01 -49.99
CA ASN A 95 -4.15 4.93 -51.40
C ASN A 95 -5.65 5.18 -51.59
N ASP A 96 -5.97 6.45 -51.79
CA ASP A 96 -7.25 6.93 -52.28
C ASP A 96 -7.46 6.48 -53.74
N ARG A 97 -7.80 5.21 -53.96
CA ARG A 97 -8.26 4.76 -55.29
C ARG A 97 -9.52 3.89 -55.22
N LYS A 98 -10.61 4.56 -55.61
CA LYS A 98 -11.86 4.09 -56.22
C LYS A 98 -12.18 2.61 -56.03
N ARG A 99 -13.07 2.34 -55.06
CA ARG A 99 -13.67 1.01 -54.86
C ARG A 99 -14.54 0.64 -56.07
N GLY A 100 -14.10 -0.37 -56.83
CA GLY A 100 -14.91 -1.02 -57.86
C GLY A 100 -16.07 -1.82 -57.27
N VAL A 101 -16.97 -2.29 -58.13
CA VAL A 101 -18.23 -2.97 -57.80
C VAL A 101 -18.02 -4.19 -56.87
N LEU A 102 -16.88 -4.87 -56.98
CA LEU A 102 -16.46 -5.95 -56.08
C LEU A 102 -16.27 -5.49 -54.63
N GLY A 103 -15.78 -4.26 -54.40
CA GLY A 103 -15.64 -3.69 -53.06
C GLY A 103 -16.99 -3.37 -52.39
N LEU A 104 -18.02 -3.10 -53.19
CA LEU A 104 -19.40 -2.95 -52.72
C LEU A 104 -20.01 -4.31 -52.37
N LEU A 105 -19.75 -5.36 -53.17
CA LEU A 105 -20.22 -6.71 -52.86
C LEU A 105 -19.55 -7.32 -51.62
N LEU A 106 -18.24 -7.14 -51.46
CA LEU A 106 -17.49 -7.60 -50.29
C LEU A 106 -17.92 -6.85 -49.01
N SER A 107 -18.31 -5.57 -49.13
CA SER A 107 -18.84 -4.82 -47.98
C SER A 107 -20.17 -5.37 -47.45
N LYS A 108 -21.00 -5.99 -48.30
CA LYS A 108 -22.23 -6.67 -47.87
C LYS A 108 -21.97 -8.00 -47.17
N LEU A 109 -20.85 -8.66 -47.44
CA LEU A 109 -20.44 -9.90 -46.76
C LEU A 109 -19.79 -9.60 -45.38
N ASN A 110 -19.05 -8.50 -45.26
CA ASN A 110 -18.46 -8.05 -43.99
C ASN A 110 -19.48 -7.54 -42.95
N LEU A 111 -20.76 -7.45 -43.28
CA LEU A 111 -21.82 -7.11 -42.31
C LEU A 111 -22.17 -8.27 -41.36
N HIS A 112 -21.75 -9.50 -41.66
CA HIS A 112 -21.97 -10.65 -40.75
C HIS A 112 -20.95 -10.73 -39.60
N GLN A 113 -19.86 -9.96 -39.67
CA GLN A 113 -18.83 -9.86 -38.63
C GLN A 113 -18.94 -8.54 -37.83
N GLY A 114 -20.13 -7.93 -37.80
CA GLY A 114 -20.38 -6.74 -36.98
C GLY A 114 -20.76 -7.04 -35.53
N ARG A 115 -21.05 -8.30 -35.19
CA ARG A 115 -21.61 -8.68 -33.88
C ARG A 115 -20.58 -8.67 -32.74
N GLU A 116 -19.34 -9.06 -33.00
CA GLU A 116 -18.25 -9.02 -32.00
C GLU A 116 -17.65 -7.61 -31.82
N VAL A 117 -17.62 -6.80 -32.89
CA VAL A 117 -17.07 -5.43 -32.83
C VAL A 117 -17.97 -4.51 -31.97
N SER A 118 -19.27 -4.81 -31.86
CA SER A 118 -20.20 -4.07 -31.01
C SER A 118 -19.90 -4.24 -29.52
N GLU A 119 -19.60 -5.47 -29.07
CA GLU A 119 -19.29 -5.74 -27.65
C GLU A 119 -17.96 -5.08 -27.23
N ILE A 120 -16.97 -5.04 -28.13
CA ILE A 120 -15.67 -4.40 -27.86
C ILE A 120 -15.83 -2.87 -27.81
N GLU A 121 -16.67 -2.27 -28.65
CA GLU A 121 -16.91 -0.82 -28.65
C GLU A 121 -17.75 -0.38 -27.44
N GLU A 122 -18.66 -1.24 -26.97
CA GLU A 122 -19.45 -1.02 -25.75
C GLU A 122 -18.56 -1.11 -24.50
N LEU A 123 -17.72 -2.16 -24.40
CA LEU A 123 -16.74 -2.29 -23.31
C LEU A 123 -15.75 -1.12 -23.27
N ARG A 124 -15.35 -0.59 -24.43
CA ARG A 124 -14.48 0.59 -24.53
C ARG A 124 -15.16 1.85 -23.99
N LYS A 125 -16.46 2.02 -24.24
CA LYS A 125 -17.25 3.14 -23.70
C LYS A 125 -17.37 3.04 -22.18
N ASP A 126 -17.65 1.86 -21.66
CA ASP A 126 -17.73 1.62 -20.21
C ASP A 126 -16.39 1.91 -19.53
N MET A 127 -15.28 1.48 -20.14
CA MET A 127 -13.95 1.74 -19.60
C MET A 127 -13.60 3.24 -19.60
N GLN A 128 -14.08 3.99 -20.61
CA GLN A 128 -13.91 5.44 -20.66
C GLN A 128 -14.76 6.15 -19.60
N GLN A 129 -16.01 5.72 -19.40
CA GLN A 129 -16.87 6.27 -18.35
C GLN A 129 -16.31 5.98 -16.95
N LEU A 130 -15.82 4.77 -16.71
CA LEU A 130 -15.17 4.40 -15.45
C LEU A 130 -13.94 5.26 -15.18
N LYS A 131 -13.10 5.50 -16.20
CA LYS A 131 -11.93 6.38 -16.08
C LYS A 131 -12.33 7.82 -15.72
N GLN A 132 -13.41 8.34 -16.29
CA GLN A 132 -13.93 9.67 -15.94
C GLN A 132 -14.44 9.72 -14.50
N ALA A 133 -15.15 8.69 -14.04
CA ALA A 133 -15.63 8.59 -12.66
C ALA A 133 -14.48 8.48 -11.64
N VAL A 134 -13.41 7.75 -11.96
CA VAL A 134 -12.22 7.68 -11.10
C VAL A 134 -11.52 9.04 -10.99
N ASN A 135 -11.43 9.78 -12.10
CA ASN A 135 -10.82 11.10 -12.09
C ASN A 135 -11.61 12.10 -11.24
N SER A 136 -12.94 12.09 -11.29
CA SER A 136 -13.75 12.96 -10.42
C SER A 136 -13.69 12.54 -8.95
N LEU A 137 -13.56 11.25 -8.66
CA LEU A 137 -13.34 10.78 -7.29
C LEU A 137 -11.98 11.22 -6.74
N MET A 138 -10.95 11.20 -7.58
CA MET A 138 -9.61 11.71 -7.25
C MET A 138 -9.65 13.22 -6.95
N GLU A 139 -10.46 13.99 -7.68
CA GLU A 139 -10.69 15.42 -7.45
C GLU A 139 -11.43 15.71 -6.13
N VAL A 140 -12.43 14.88 -5.79
CA VAL A 140 -13.09 14.97 -4.48
C VAL A 140 -12.11 14.62 -3.35
N THR A 141 -11.27 13.61 -3.57
CA THR A 141 -10.27 13.18 -2.58
C THR A 141 -9.21 14.26 -2.35
N SER A 142 -8.75 14.95 -3.39
CA SER A 142 -7.83 16.10 -3.24
C SER A 142 -8.49 17.26 -2.50
N SER A 143 -9.75 17.55 -2.81
CA SER A 143 -10.52 18.60 -2.13
C SER A 143 -10.73 18.31 -0.63
N LEU A 144 -10.94 17.04 -0.25
CA LEU A 144 -11.03 16.63 1.15
C LEU A 144 -9.69 16.77 1.89
N ASN A 145 -8.57 16.53 1.20
CA ASN A 145 -7.24 16.72 1.77
C ASN A 145 -6.97 18.21 2.07
N ASP A 146 -7.40 19.11 1.18
CA ASP A 146 -7.32 20.55 1.40
C ASP A 146 -8.18 21.01 2.58
N LEU A 147 -9.37 20.42 2.76
CA LEU A 147 -10.21 20.67 3.94
C LEU A 147 -9.59 20.12 5.23
N ALA A 148 -8.85 19.01 5.18
CA ALA A 148 -8.12 18.50 6.33
C ALA A 148 -6.99 19.45 6.77
N VAL A 149 -6.29 20.07 5.81
CA VAL A 149 -5.28 21.11 6.07
C VAL A 149 -5.93 22.35 6.69
N LEU A 150 -7.10 22.77 6.18
CA LEU A 150 -7.83 23.91 6.70
C LEU A 150 -8.36 23.64 8.13
N LYS A 151 -8.83 22.42 8.40
CA LYS A 151 -9.22 21.97 9.75
C LYS A 151 -8.04 22.00 10.72
N ALA A 152 -6.84 21.64 10.27
CA ALA A 152 -5.63 21.74 11.10
C ALA A 152 -5.32 23.19 11.46
N SER A 153 -5.42 24.12 10.51
CA SER A 153 -5.22 25.56 10.74
C SER A 153 -6.26 26.17 11.70
N VAL A 154 -7.52 25.73 11.64
CA VAL A 154 -8.55 26.12 12.63
C VAL A 154 -8.21 25.58 14.03
N GLY A 155 -7.60 24.40 14.12
CA GLY A 155 -7.08 23.85 15.38
C GLY A 155 -5.99 24.73 15.99
N ASP A 156 -5.09 25.26 15.18
CA ASP A 156 -4.03 26.18 15.62
C ASP A 156 -4.60 27.52 16.12
N LEU A 157 -5.66 28.05 15.49
CA LEU A 157 -6.39 29.20 16.04
C LEU A 157 -7.01 28.90 17.42
N GLY A 158 -7.52 27.68 17.64
CA GLY A 158 -7.99 27.23 18.94
C GLY A 158 -6.88 27.25 20.00
N GLN A 159 -5.66 26.87 19.63
CA GLN A 159 -4.51 26.94 20.53
C GLN A 159 -4.07 28.39 20.81
N LEU A 160 -4.13 29.27 19.81
CA LEU A 160 -3.81 30.68 19.97
C LEU A 160 -4.82 31.41 20.85
N THR A 161 -6.11 31.11 20.73
CA THR A 161 -7.14 31.66 21.62
C THR A 161 -6.97 31.14 23.06
N ALA A 162 -6.65 29.87 23.24
CA ALA A 162 -6.32 29.31 24.55
C ALA A 162 -5.07 29.96 25.18
N ARG A 163 -4.02 30.20 24.38
CA ARG A 163 -2.81 30.93 24.82
C ARG A 163 -3.12 32.38 25.19
N LEU A 164 -3.94 33.07 24.40
CA LEU A 164 -4.39 34.44 24.70
C LEU A 164 -5.18 34.50 26.01
N ALA A 165 -6.12 33.57 26.22
CA ALA A 165 -6.87 33.46 27.46
C ALA A 165 -5.95 33.21 28.67
N SER A 166 -4.96 32.32 28.52
CA SER A 166 -3.99 32.06 29.59
C SER A 166 -3.10 33.26 29.91
N ASN A 167 -2.67 34.03 28.90
CA ASN A 167 -1.87 35.23 29.08
C ASN A 167 -2.67 36.38 29.74
N ILE A 168 -3.96 36.50 29.42
CA ILE A 168 -4.84 37.48 30.08
C ILE A 168 -5.03 37.09 31.56
N GLN A 169 -5.20 35.81 31.86
CA GLN A 169 -5.31 35.31 33.24
C GLN A 169 -4.03 35.57 34.04
N SER A 170 -2.86 35.30 33.46
CA SER A 170 -1.56 35.55 34.12
C SER A 170 -1.30 37.04 34.32
N ASN A 171 -1.76 37.90 33.39
CA ASN A 171 -1.59 39.35 33.51
C ASN A 171 -2.54 39.97 34.54
N GLN A 172 -3.73 39.39 34.75
CA GLN A 172 -4.62 39.78 35.85
C GLN A 172 -4.07 39.36 37.22
N GLN A 173 -3.38 38.21 37.31
CA GLN A 173 -2.70 37.77 38.55
C GLN A 173 -1.41 38.53 38.85
N ALA A 174 -0.66 38.95 37.83
CA ALA A 174 0.51 39.82 38.00
C ALA A 174 0.13 41.22 38.52
N SER A 175 -1.10 41.67 38.24
CA SER A 175 -1.61 42.97 38.70
C SER A 175 -2.13 42.97 40.15
N SER A 176 -2.15 41.82 40.86
CA SER A 176 -2.68 41.71 42.22
C SER A 176 -1.63 41.45 43.32
N VAL A 177 -0.33 41.63 43.05
CA VAL A 177 0.76 41.39 44.03
C VAL A 177 1.57 42.69 44.32
N ALA A 178 0.95 43.58 45.11
CA ALA A 178 1.48 44.44 46.21
C ALA A 178 2.67 45.44 45.98
N PRO A 179 2.89 46.49 46.85
CA PRO A 179 2.27 46.76 48.16
C PRO A 179 1.76 48.19 48.43
N THR A 180 0.98 48.24 49.51
CA THR A 180 0.46 49.35 50.31
C THR A 180 1.52 50.19 51.04
N THR A 181 1.32 51.52 51.04
CA THR A 181 1.51 52.57 52.09
C THR A 181 2.73 52.57 53.04
N PRO A 182 3.20 53.77 53.45
CA PRO A 182 2.78 54.39 54.74
C PRO A 182 2.58 55.91 54.56
N SER A 183 2.00 56.77 55.40
CA SER A 183 1.66 56.83 56.83
C SER A 183 0.92 58.17 57.04
N SER A 184 -0.18 58.19 57.79
CA SER A 184 -0.54 59.38 58.57
C SER A 184 -1.18 58.91 59.88
N GLU A 185 -0.38 59.02 60.94
CA GLU A 185 -0.73 58.65 62.30
C GLU A 185 -1.86 59.50 62.87
N THR A 186 -2.64 58.84 63.70
CA THR A 186 -3.63 59.37 64.64
C THR A 186 -2.98 60.25 65.71
N GLY A 187 -3.54 61.43 65.93
CA GLY A 187 -3.37 62.20 67.16
C GLY A 187 -4.74 62.62 67.72
N ILE A 188 -5.25 61.83 68.68
CA ILE A 188 -5.98 62.18 69.92
C ILE A 188 -7.20 63.14 69.75
N TRP A 189 -8.43 62.85 70.18
CA TRP A 189 -8.86 62.92 71.58
C TRP A 189 -10.13 62.12 71.90
N GLN A 190 -9.97 61.31 72.95
CA GLN A 190 -10.99 60.78 73.83
C GLN A 190 -11.81 61.92 74.43
N ASN A 191 -13.13 61.82 74.36
CA ASN A 191 -14.08 62.65 75.10
C ASN A 191 -14.64 61.82 76.26
N SER A 192 -14.54 62.31 77.50
CA SER A 192 -15.18 61.72 78.67
C SER A 192 -15.64 62.82 79.63
N ILE A 193 -16.97 62.97 79.68
CA ILE A 193 -17.82 63.14 80.87
C ILE A 193 -17.67 64.44 81.69
N ASP A 194 -18.64 65.33 81.45
CA ASP A 194 -19.70 65.83 82.36
C ASP A 194 -19.52 65.88 83.89
N PHE A 195 -20.20 66.91 84.43
CA PHE A 195 -20.62 67.16 85.81
C PHE A 195 -21.29 65.99 86.53
#